data_AF-A0A3E0P4P3-F1
#
_entry.id   AF-A0A3E0P4P3-F1
#
_cell.length_a   1.000
_cell.length_b   1.000
_cell.length_c   1.000
_cell.angle_alpha   90.00
_cell.angle_beta   90.00
_cell.angle_gamma   90.00
#
_symmetry.space_group_name_H-M   'P 1'
#
loop_
_entity.id
_entity.type
_entity.pdbx_description
1 polymer ?
#
loop_
_entity_poly.entity_id
_entity_poly.type
_entity_poly.pdbx_seq_one_letter_code
_entity_poly.pdbx_strand_id
1 'polypeptide(L)'
;MTFAAPTRSTPFRPALLVCFVALAAIIAAPSASPAADDAQPTDIGSRWELFVDPAMIDQMQDVELELAQPKQAEIVLVTDAAWEGPTSGYYSVVQDGDIVRLYYRGYASGSDASENQMTCMAESRDGVHFTRPKLGIIEIDGSAENNAIWKGVESHNFAPFLDKNPDCPADERYKALGGIRAGGTNWKGQKVEPGLYAFGSSDGIHWRKLSDEPVMTKGAFDSLNLAFWDAARGRYACYSRIFTDGVRAVQSSHSSDFRHWSEPVANRYAEGVPMEHFYTSATTPAPGAEHLLLAFPKRFRPDRTKNPEHSDTGVSDAVFMSSRDGVNWDRTFLEAWVRPGLDQKNWTERSNMPAWGIAETAPGEWSIYISEHYRWPDNRLRRLVVPRHRLASVHADAEGGEFTTKPFTFDGEQLLLNYSTSAAGSVQVEVQDADGKPIEGFELANMPPLFGDELEAPITWKTGADLSKLKGQPVRLRIKLKDADLYALKFGSKDDVP
;
A
#
# COMPACT_ATOMS: atom_id res chain seq x y z
N MET A 1 -31.43 52.36 33.53
CA MET A 1 -32.39 52.78 34.59
C MET A 1 -33.41 51.65 34.68
N THR A 2 -33.61 50.90 35.77
CA THR A 2 -33.27 51.07 37.19
C THR A 2 -33.27 49.68 37.83
N PHE A 3 -32.51 49.54 38.92
CA PHE A 3 -32.12 48.34 39.67
C PHE A 3 -33.25 47.66 40.46
N ALA A 4 -33.11 46.36 40.77
CA ALA A 4 -33.02 45.83 42.16
C ALA A 4 -32.94 44.29 42.24
N ALA A 5 -31.91 43.77 42.95
CA ALA A 5 -31.93 42.55 43.76
C ALA A 5 -32.09 42.98 45.26
N PRO A 6 -32.01 42.15 46.34
CA PRO A 6 -31.73 40.69 46.53
C PRO A 6 -32.75 40.02 47.53
N THR A 7 -32.67 38.73 47.94
CA THR A 7 -31.89 38.20 49.10
C THR A 7 -32.06 36.67 49.28
N ARG A 8 -31.06 36.04 49.91
CA ARG A 8 -30.95 34.61 50.34
C ARG A 8 -31.61 34.36 51.72
N SER A 9 -32.04 33.12 52.00
CA SER A 9 -31.55 32.23 53.10
C SER A 9 -32.56 31.11 53.56
N THR A 10 -32.13 29.83 53.41
CA THR A 10 -32.18 28.60 54.29
C THR A 10 -33.33 28.32 55.30
N PRO A 11 -33.54 27.08 55.87
CA PRO A 11 -32.84 25.78 55.75
C PRO A 11 -33.72 24.48 55.68
N PHE A 12 -32.99 23.36 55.56
CA PHE A 12 -33.25 21.92 55.72
C PHE A 12 -34.19 21.41 56.85
N ARG A 13 -34.87 20.28 56.58
CA ARG A 13 -35.23 19.20 57.54
C ARG A 13 -35.13 17.81 56.85
N PRO A 14 -34.54 16.78 57.50
CA PRO A 14 -34.34 15.46 56.88
C PRO A 14 -35.47 14.49 57.19
N ALA A 15 -35.73 13.54 56.29
CA ALA A 15 -36.55 12.34 56.57
C ALA A 15 -35.68 11.09 56.38
N LEU A 16 -35.55 10.31 57.44
CA LEU A 16 -34.92 8.99 57.45
C LEU A 16 -35.76 8.01 56.63
N LEU A 17 -35.12 7.28 55.71
CA LEU A 17 -35.65 6.03 55.16
C LEU A 17 -34.61 4.94 55.44
N VAL A 18 -35.00 3.97 56.27
CA VAL A 18 -34.21 2.78 56.60
C VAL A 18 -34.49 1.72 55.53
N CYS A 19 -33.49 1.35 54.74
CA CYS A 19 -33.54 0.20 53.84
C CYS A 19 -32.59 -0.89 54.35
N PHE A 20 -33.14 -2.08 54.60
CA PHE A 20 -32.40 -3.31 54.92
C PHE A 20 -31.56 -3.75 53.72
N VAL A 21 -30.26 -3.96 53.94
CA VAL A 21 -29.36 -4.61 52.97
C VAL A 21 -29.33 -6.10 53.26
N ALA A 22 -29.84 -6.92 52.35
CA ALA A 22 -29.62 -8.35 52.33
C ALA A 22 -28.34 -8.65 51.53
N LEU A 23 -27.35 -9.25 52.18
CA LEU A 23 -26.07 -9.62 51.58
C LEU A 23 -26.21 -10.98 50.89
N ALA A 24 -26.32 -11.01 49.56
CA ALA A 24 -26.24 -12.23 48.76
C ALA A 24 -24.79 -12.42 48.28
N ALA A 25 -24.15 -13.51 48.71
CA ALA A 25 -22.83 -13.91 48.23
C ALA A 25 -22.96 -14.44 46.78
N ILE A 26 -22.40 -13.71 45.82
CA ILE A 26 -22.27 -14.15 44.43
C ILE A 26 -20.98 -14.97 44.35
N ILE A 27 -21.12 -16.28 44.20
CA ILE A 27 -20.02 -17.17 43.81
C ILE A 27 -19.78 -16.90 42.33
N ALA A 28 -18.66 -16.24 42.01
CA ALA A 28 -18.21 -16.06 40.64
C ALA A 28 -17.75 -17.42 40.10
N ALA A 29 -18.53 -18.00 39.17
CA ALA A 29 -18.04 -19.10 38.35
C ALA A 29 -16.94 -18.56 37.41
N PRO A 30 -15.86 -19.31 37.18
CA PRO A 30 -14.84 -18.91 36.21
C PRO A 30 -15.49 -18.80 34.83
N SER A 31 -15.41 -17.61 34.24
CA SER A 31 -15.79 -17.36 32.86
C SER A 31 -14.94 -18.26 31.97
N ALA A 32 -15.57 -19.26 31.35
CA ALA A 32 -14.94 -20.00 30.27
C ALA A 32 -14.59 -19.00 29.17
N SER A 33 -13.31 -18.95 28.79
CA SER A 33 -12.88 -18.27 27.57
C SER A 33 -13.72 -18.78 26.40
N PRO A 34 -14.17 -17.90 25.48
CA PRO A 34 -14.82 -18.38 24.27
C PRO A 34 -13.86 -19.34 23.56
N ALA A 35 -14.38 -20.52 23.19
CA ALA A 35 -13.67 -21.49 22.38
C ALA A 35 -13.12 -20.77 21.14
N ALA A 36 -11.87 -21.08 20.79
CA ALA A 36 -11.25 -20.62 19.56
C ALA A 36 -12.22 -20.88 18.40
N ASP A 37 -12.56 -19.84 17.65
CA ASP A 37 -13.43 -19.92 16.49
C ASP A 37 -12.97 -21.05 15.56
N ASP A 38 -13.95 -21.78 15.02
CA ASP A 38 -13.86 -22.89 14.05
C ASP A 38 -13.29 -22.43 12.68
N ALA A 39 -12.46 -21.39 12.66
CA ALA A 39 -11.81 -20.86 11.49
C ALA A 39 -10.83 -21.90 10.95
N GLN A 40 -11.06 -22.35 9.71
CA GLN A 40 -10.13 -23.24 9.04
C GLN A 40 -8.73 -22.62 9.02
N PRO A 41 -7.67 -23.41 9.31
CA PRO A 41 -6.30 -22.97 9.22
C PRO A 41 -6.04 -22.31 7.86
N THR A 42 -5.37 -21.15 7.86
CA THR A 42 -5.05 -20.47 6.61
C THR A 42 -4.04 -21.30 5.83
N ASP A 43 -4.29 -21.55 4.56
CA ASP A 43 -3.28 -22.15 3.68
C ASP A 43 -2.36 -21.05 3.12
N ILE A 44 -1.08 -21.14 3.46
CA ILE A 44 -0.04 -20.23 2.98
C ILE A 44 0.80 -20.86 1.85
N GLY A 45 0.64 -22.15 1.56
CA GLY A 45 1.45 -22.87 0.58
C GLY A 45 2.94 -22.60 0.81
N SER A 46 3.64 -22.20 -0.26
CA SER A 46 5.06 -21.83 -0.25
C SER A 46 5.32 -20.32 -0.41
N ARG A 47 4.29 -19.48 -0.23
CA ARG A 47 4.40 -18.03 -0.49
C ARG A 47 5.01 -17.30 0.70
N TRP A 48 5.54 -16.10 0.45
CA TRP A 48 5.92 -15.18 1.52
C TRP A 48 4.69 -14.68 2.26
N GLU A 49 4.69 -14.78 3.58
CA GLU A 49 3.76 -14.07 4.46
C GLU A 49 4.52 -12.93 5.15
N LEU A 50 4.05 -11.71 4.94
CA LEU A 50 4.65 -10.48 5.46
C LEU A 50 3.95 -10.07 6.76
N PHE A 51 4.71 -9.60 7.75
CA PHE A 51 4.19 -9.04 9.00
C PHE A 51 3.83 -7.55 8.85
N VAL A 52 2.98 -7.27 7.87
CA VAL A 52 2.45 -5.91 7.57
C VAL A 52 1.06 -5.67 8.15
N ASP A 53 0.45 -6.70 8.74
CA ASP A 53 -0.85 -6.69 9.41
C ASP A 53 -0.91 -7.84 10.43
N PRO A 54 -1.88 -7.82 11.37
CA PRO A 54 -2.00 -8.85 12.40
C PRO A 54 -2.66 -10.15 11.89
N ALA A 55 -2.85 -10.34 10.58
CA ALA A 55 -3.67 -11.44 10.07
C ALA A 55 -3.16 -12.81 10.53
N MET A 56 -1.83 -13.01 10.51
CA MET A 56 -1.16 -14.25 10.92
C MET A 56 -0.88 -14.34 12.44
N ILE A 57 -1.00 -13.24 13.18
CA ILE A 57 -0.59 -13.16 14.59
C ILE A 57 -1.77 -13.56 15.50
N ASP A 58 -1.50 -14.42 16.47
CA ASP A 58 -2.47 -14.82 17.51
C ASP A 58 -2.21 -14.06 18.82
N GLN A 59 -1.02 -14.22 19.40
CA GLN A 59 -0.65 -13.56 20.65
C GLN A 59 0.73 -12.90 20.51
N MET A 60 0.90 -11.76 21.17
CA MET A 60 2.19 -11.06 21.29
C MET A 60 2.48 -10.80 22.76
N GLN A 61 3.74 -10.98 23.16
CA GLN A 61 4.24 -10.66 24.47
C GLN A 61 5.57 -9.90 24.30
N ASP A 62 5.60 -8.66 24.78
CA ASP A 62 6.80 -7.80 24.77
C ASP A 62 7.40 -7.62 23.36
N VAL A 63 6.54 -7.69 22.33
CA VAL A 63 6.82 -7.36 20.93
C VAL A 63 5.67 -6.55 20.36
N GLU A 64 5.93 -5.81 19.28
CA GLU A 64 4.92 -5.01 18.60
C GLU A 64 5.07 -5.06 17.08
N LEU A 65 4.01 -4.72 16.36
CA LEU A 65 4.11 -4.44 14.93
C LEU A 65 4.70 -3.05 14.74
N GLU A 66 5.79 -2.93 13.98
CA GLU A 66 6.46 -1.65 13.71
C GLU A 66 6.52 -1.36 12.20
N LEU A 67 6.14 -0.15 11.81
CA LEU A 67 6.21 0.32 10.43
C LEU A 67 7.63 0.75 10.06
N ALA A 68 8.24 0.08 9.08
CA ALA A 68 9.54 0.45 8.55
C ALA A 68 9.44 1.70 7.66
N GLN A 69 10.30 2.68 7.91
CA GLN A 69 10.40 3.88 7.08
C GLN A 69 11.37 3.62 5.91
N PRO A 70 11.01 4.02 4.68
CA PRO A 70 11.90 3.84 3.55
C PRO A 70 13.08 4.80 3.63
N LYS A 71 14.21 4.41 3.03
CA LYS A 71 15.36 5.30 2.89
C LYS A 71 15.17 6.20 1.68
N GLN A 72 15.20 7.51 1.89
CA GLN A 72 15.27 8.47 0.79
C GLN A 72 16.62 8.35 0.05
N ALA A 73 16.56 8.24 -1.27
CA ALA A 73 17.73 8.09 -2.14
C ALA A 73 17.75 9.21 -3.19
N GLU A 74 18.00 8.89 -4.45
CA GLU A 74 18.23 9.86 -5.52
C GLU A 74 16.97 10.64 -5.91
N ILE A 75 17.17 11.88 -6.40
CA ILE A 75 16.17 12.55 -7.25
C ILE A 75 16.36 11.96 -8.64
N VAL A 76 15.32 11.30 -9.16
CA VAL A 76 15.42 10.51 -10.40
C VAL A 76 14.84 11.21 -11.62
N LEU A 77 14.00 12.22 -11.39
CA LEU A 77 13.41 13.05 -12.43
C LEU A 77 13.10 14.43 -11.85
N VAL A 78 13.56 15.49 -12.50
CA VAL A 78 13.06 16.87 -12.28
C VAL A 78 12.20 17.22 -13.49
N THR A 79 11.03 17.79 -13.28
CA THR A 79 10.05 18.05 -14.34
C THR A 79 10.29 19.39 -15.04
N ASP A 80 11.44 19.49 -15.72
CA ASP A 80 12.02 20.71 -16.28
C ASP A 80 12.00 20.80 -17.82
N ALA A 81 11.44 19.82 -18.52
CA ALA A 81 11.24 19.92 -19.96
C ALA A 81 10.13 20.92 -20.32
N ALA A 82 10.12 21.43 -21.56
CA ALA A 82 9.20 22.49 -22.00
C ALA A 82 7.70 22.12 -21.88
N TRP A 83 7.38 20.83 -21.96
CA TRP A 83 6.03 20.28 -21.84
C TRP A 83 5.72 19.74 -20.42
N GLU A 84 6.67 19.92 -19.51
CA GLU A 84 6.58 19.61 -18.09
C GLU A 84 6.45 20.92 -17.31
N GLY A 85 6.51 20.81 -15.98
CA GLY A 85 6.36 21.98 -15.12
C GLY A 85 5.83 21.66 -13.73
N PRO A 86 5.47 22.71 -12.97
CA PRO A 86 5.31 22.64 -11.53
C PRO A 86 4.13 21.79 -11.07
N THR A 87 3.18 21.45 -11.96
CA THR A 87 2.04 20.56 -11.65
C THR A 87 2.07 19.23 -12.39
N SER A 88 3.21 18.87 -12.98
CA SER A 88 3.45 17.50 -13.45
C SER A 88 3.31 16.52 -12.29
N GLY A 89 2.74 15.35 -12.52
CA GLY A 89 2.35 14.47 -11.42
C GLY A 89 1.76 13.15 -11.87
N TYR A 90 1.13 12.44 -10.94
CA TYR A 90 0.47 11.16 -11.19
C TYR A 90 1.38 10.14 -11.89
N TYR A 91 2.46 9.81 -11.21
CA TYR A 91 3.49 8.90 -11.71
C TYR A 91 3.03 7.44 -11.57
N SER A 92 3.20 6.67 -12.64
CA SER A 92 3.09 5.21 -12.66
C SER A 92 4.45 4.62 -13.00
N VAL A 93 4.85 3.57 -12.29
CA VAL A 93 6.13 2.88 -12.41
C VAL A 93 5.83 1.48 -12.91
N VAL A 94 6.34 1.14 -14.09
CA VAL A 94 6.11 -0.17 -14.71
C VAL A 94 7.45 -0.77 -15.07
N GLN A 95 7.80 -1.89 -14.47
CA GLN A 95 8.98 -2.65 -14.85
C GLN A 95 8.61 -3.74 -15.86
N ASP A 96 9.28 -3.72 -17.00
CA ASP A 96 9.23 -4.73 -18.04
C ASP A 96 10.63 -5.28 -18.29
N GLY A 97 10.89 -6.48 -17.77
CA GLY A 97 12.23 -7.06 -17.78
C GLY A 97 13.23 -6.14 -17.07
N ASP A 98 14.26 -5.72 -17.80
CA ASP A 98 15.33 -4.85 -17.31
C ASP A 98 15.05 -3.35 -17.52
N ILE A 99 13.86 -2.98 -18.03
CA ILE A 99 13.48 -1.59 -18.25
C ILE A 99 12.42 -1.18 -17.23
N VAL A 100 12.72 -0.13 -16.46
CA VAL A 100 11.77 0.60 -15.63
C VAL A 100 11.23 1.78 -16.45
N ARG A 101 9.92 1.80 -16.67
CA ARG A 101 9.20 2.93 -17.30
C ARG A 101 8.49 3.76 -16.24
N LEU A 102 8.70 5.07 -16.30
CA LEU A 102 7.84 6.05 -15.67
C LEU A 102 6.83 6.55 -16.70
N TYR A 103 5.56 6.56 -16.33
CA TYR A 103 4.51 7.31 -17.02
C TYR A 103 4.01 8.40 -16.09
N TYR A 104 3.78 9.60 -16.60
CA TYR A 104 3.40 10.73 -15.78
C TYR A 104 2.62 11.76 -16.57
N ARG A 105 1.82 12.55 -15.86
CA ARG A 105 1.15 13.70 -16.44
C ARG A 105 2.16 14.84 -16.60
N GLY A 106 2.26 15.38 -17.81
CA GLY A 106 2.99 16.61 -18.10
C GLY A 106 2.28 17.85 -17.56
N TYR A 107 2.68 19.02 -18.01
CA TYR A 107 2.11 20.29 -17.57
C TYR A 107 1.12 20.86 -18.58
N ALA A 108 -0.07 21.19 -18.10
CA ALA A 108 -1.04 21.99 -18.83
C ALA A 108 -1.57 23.09 -17.92
N SER A 109 -1.50 24.34 -18.38
CA SER A 109 -2.13 25.45 -17.68
C SER A 109 -3.66 25.34 -17.74
N GLY A 110 -4.34 25.81 -16.69
CA GLY A 110 -5.80 25.91 -16.68
C GLY A 110 -6.47 24.74 -15.96
N SER A 111 -7.50 24.18 -16.58
CA SER A 111 -8.39 23.17 -15.98
C SER A 111 -7.83 21.75 -16.09
N ASP A 112 -8.24 20.88 -15.18
CA ASP A 112 -8.08 19.42 -15.28
C ASP A 112 -8.70 18.86 -16.58
N ALA A 113 -9.72 19.55 -17.13
CA ALA A 113 -10.36 19.21 -18.40
C ALA A 113 -9.66 19.79 -19.64
N SER A 114 -8.46 20.34 -19.50
CA SER A 114 -7.72 20.95 -20.62
C SER A 114 -7.37 19.90 -21.68
N GLU A 115 -7.59 20.23 -22.95
CA GLU A 115 -7.16 19.39 -24.07
C GLU A 115 -5.63 19.36 -24.27
N ASN A 116 -4.91 20.23 -23.55
CA ASN A 116 -3.46 20.27 -23.52
C ASN A 116 -2.85 19.38 -22.42
N GLN A 117 -3.66 18.69 -21.62
CA GLN A 117 -3.16 17.63 -20.74
C GLN A 117 -2.39 16.61 -21.57
N MET A 118 -1.33 16.04 -21.01
CA MET A 118 -0.51 15.07 -21.72
C MET A 118 0.05 14.01 -20.78
N THR A 119 0.21 12.81 -21.33
CA THR A 119 0.89 11.70 -20.69
C THR A 119 2.25 11.58 -21.34
N CYS A 120 3.29 11.73 -20.52
CA CYS A 120 4.69 11.59 -20.90
C CYS A 120 5.25 10.30 -20.34
N MET A 121 6.40 9.87 -20.87
CA MET A 121 7.05 8.66 -20.39
C MET A 121 8.58 8.77 -20.36
N ALA A 122 9.25 8.15 -19.39
CA ALA A 122 10.72 8.06 -19.33
C ALA A 122 11.17 6.64 -19.02
N GLU A 123 12.33 6.23 -19.54
CA GLU A 123 12.87 4.87 -19.37
C GLU A 123 14.17 4.90 -18.56
N SER A 124 14.39 3.87 -17.77
CA SER A 124 15.64 3.61 -17.05
C SER A 124 15.94 2.12 -17.01
N ARG A 125 17.22 1.75 -16.92
CA ARG A 125 17.68 0.37 -16.70
C ARG A 125 18.10 0.10 -15.26
N ASP A 126 18.32 1.15 -14.48
CA ASP A 126 18.74 1.07 -13.08
C ASP A 126 17.71 1.69 -12.12
N GLY A 127 16.60 2.22 -12.64
CA GLY A 127 15.57 2.92 -11.87
C GLY A 127 16.06 4.21 -11.22
N VAL A 128 17.22 4.74 -11.60
CA VAL A 128 17.81 5.96 -11.06
C VAL A 128 17.98 7.00 -12.16
N HIS A 129 18.59 6.63 -13.27
CA HIS A 129 18.86 7.51 -14.39
C HIS A 129 17.78 7.34 -15.46
N PHE A 130 16.79 8.23 -15.47
CA PHE A 130 15.71 8.21 -16.45
C PHE A 130 16.03 9.06 -17.67
N THR A 131 15.81 8.49 -18.85
CA THR A 131 15.92 9.16 -20.14
C THR A 131 14.55 9.42 -20.72
N ARG A 132 14.33 10.63 -21.24
CA ARG A 132 13.14 11.00 -22.00
C ARG A 132 13.38 10.67 -23.48
N PRO A 133 12.78 9.62 -24.05
CA PRO A 133 12.97 9.32 -25.46
C PRO A 133 12.31 10.39 -26.33
N LYS A 134 12.91 10.69 -27.50
CA LYS A 134 12.29 11.53 -28.53
C LYS A 134 11.41 10.65 -29.41
N LEU A 135 10.12 10.59 -29.11
CA LEU A 135 9.19 9.61 -29.69
C LEU A 135 8.60 10.04 -31.04
N GLY A 136 8.49 11.34 -31.31
CA GLY A 136 7.92 11.83 -32.58
C GLY A 136 6.42 11.61 -32.73
N ILE A 137 5.68 11.32 -31.65
CA ILE A 137 4.26 10.94 -31.68
C ILE A 137 3.33 12.16 -31.61
N ILE A 138 3.64 13.12 -30.75
CA ILE A 138 2.82 14.30 -30.49
C ILE A 138 3.64 15.56 -30.77
N GLU A 139 3.06 16.50 -31.52
CA GLU A 139 3.66 17.83 -31.70
C GLU A 139 3.29 18.75 -30.53
N ILE A 140 4.30 19.38 -29.94
CA ILE A 140 4.19 20.36 -28.87
C ILE A 140 4.99 21.59 -29.28
N ASP A 141 4.34 22.75 -29.34
CA ASP A 141 4.94 24.03 -29.73
C ASP A 141 5.78 23.97 -31.02
N GLY A 142 5.29 23.21 -32.02
CA GLY A 142 5.93 23.07 -33.32
C GLY A 142 7.06 22.03 -33.39
N SER A 143 7.26 21.22 -32.34
CA SER A 143 8.26 20.14 -32.32
C SER A 143 7.68 18.82 -31.81
N ALA A 144 8.07 17.73 -32.46
CA ALA A 144 7.76 16.36 -32.01
C ALA A 144 8.94 15.71 -31.25
N GLU A 145 10.01 16.46 -30.96
CA GLU A 145 11.16 15.99 -30.17
C GLU A 145 10.85 15.97 -28.66
N ASN A 146 9.87 15.15 -28.28
CA ASN A 146 9.42 14.99 -26.90
C ASN A 146 9.05 13.52 -26.60
N ASN A 147 8.68 13.26 -25.35
CA ASN A 147 8.33 11.94 -24.83
C ASN A 147 6.83 11.77 -24.51
N ALA A 148 5.96 12.58 -25.13
CA ALA A 148 4.52 12.48 -24.94
C ALA A 148 3.94 11.30 -25.76
N ILE A 149 3.10 10.49 -25.12
CA ILE A 149 2.45 9.30 -25.71
C ILE A 149 0.93 9.47 -25.87
N TRP A 150 0.34 10.41 -25.13
CA TRP A 150 -1.07 10.77 -25.24
C TRP A 150 -1.25 12.26 -24.87
N LYS A 151 -2.21 12.93 -25.49
CA LYS A 151 -2.63 14.32 -25.23
C LYS A 151 -4.16 14.38 -25.12
N GLY A 152 -4.69 15.36 -24.42
CA GLY A 152 -6.13 15.48 -24.19
C GLY A 152 -6.55 15.08 -22.80
N VAL A 153 -7.84 15.23 -22.54
CA VAL A 153 -8.40 15.08 -21.20
C VAL A 153 -8.15 13.70 -20.57
N GLU A 154 -8.00 12.64 -21.38
CA GLU A 154 -7.70 11.30 -20.87
C GLU A 154 -6.32 11.22 -20.20
N SER A 155 -5.41 12.15 -20.53
CA SER A 155 -4.09 12.24 -19.93
C SER A 155 -4.07 12.74 -18.49
N HIS A 156 -5.16 13.32 -17.98
CA HIS A 156 -5.19 13.89 -16.61
C HIS A 156 -4.80 12.87 -15.54
N ASN A 157 -5.08 11.59 -15.75
CA ASN A 157 -4.84 10.52 -14.77
C ASN A 157 -4.53 9.17 -15.44
N PHE A 158 -3.96 9.22 -16.63
CA PHE A 158 -3.62 8.03 -17.41
C PHE A 158 -2.66 7.14 -16.63
N ALA A 159 -3.09 5.91 -16.33
CA ALA A 159 -2.39 5.00 -15.42
C ALA A 159 -2.01 3.68 -16.12
N PRO A 160 -0.87 3.62 -16.81
CA PRO A 160 -0.39 2.40 -17.47
C PRO A 160 0.08 1.32 -16.50
N PHE A 161 -0.16 0.07 -16.86
CA PHE A 161 0.42 -1.11 -16.23
C PHE A 161 0.76 -2.19 -17.27
N LEU A 162 1.69 -3.07 -16.91
CA LEU A 162 1.93 -4.32 -17.62
C LEU A 162 0.89 -5.34 -17.17
N ASP A 163 0.11 -5.86 -18.12
CA ASP A 163 -0.94 -6.81 -17.81
C ASP A 163 -0.35 -8.21 -17.57
N LYS A 164 -0.56 -8.73 -16.36
CA LYS A 164 -0.11 -10.06 -15.93
C LYS A 164 -1.18 -11.13 -16.09
N ASN A 165 -2.32 -10.82 -16.71
CA ASN A 165 -3.32 -11.84 -17.03
C ASN A 165 -2.69 -12.87 -18.01
N PRO A 166 -2.68 -14.17 -17.69
CA PRO A 166 -2.12 -15.19 -18.60
C PRO A 166 -2.84 -15.25 -19.95
N ASP A 167 -4.09 -14.80 -20.01
CA ASP A 167 -4.90 -14.73 -21.22
C ASP A 167 -4.86 -13.36 -21.90
N CYS A 168 -3.93 -12.48 -21.50
CA CYS A 168 -3.79 -11.14 -22.08
C CYS A 168 -3.44 -11.21 -23.57
N PRO A 169 -4.20 -10.55 -24.47
CA PRO A 169 -3.83 -10.43 -25.88
C PRO A 169 -2.48 -9.73 -26.05
N ALA A 170 -1.63 -10.24 -26.94
CA ALA A 170 -0.28 -9.70 -27.16
C ALA A 170 -0.29 -8.21 -27.60
N ASP A 171 -1.33 -7.76 -28.30
CA ASP A 171 -1.53 -6.36 -28.70
C ASP A 171 -2.15 -5.48 -27.61
N GLU A 172 -2.41 -6.03 -26.43
CA GLU A 172 -2.92 -5.36 -25.23
C GLU A 172 -2.04 -5.63 -24.00
N ARG A 173 -0.79 -6.06 -24.21
CA ARG A 173 0.20 -6.37 -23.17
C ARG A 173 0.35 -5.28 -22.12
N TYR A 174 0.24 -4.03 -22.54
CA TYR A 174 0.05 -2.89 -21.66
C TYR A 174 -1.40 -2.43 -21.70
N LYS A 175 -1.91 -2.09 -20.53
CA LYS A 175 -3.25 -1.54 -20.35
C LYS A 175 -3.19 -0.27 -19.53
N ALA A 176 -4.19 0.59 -19.70
CA ALA A 176 -4.33 1.79 -18.88
C ALA A 176 -5.80 2.17 -18.71
N LEU A 177 -6.10 2.86 -17.61
CA LEU A 177 -7.30 3.67 -17.48
C LEU A 177 -6.93 5.15 -17.57
N GLY A 178 -7.78 5.96 -18.19
CA GLY A 178 -7.62 7.42 -18.25
C GLY A 178 -8.92 8.14 -18.58
N GLY A 179 -9.08 9.37 -18.12
CA GLY A 179 -10.30 10.17 -18.31
C GLY A 179 -10.79 10.83 -17.02
N ILE A 180 -11.73 11.76 -17.13
CA ILE A 180 -12.28 12.48 -15.97
C ILE A 180 -13.80 12.53 -16.04
N ARG A 181 -14.42 12.81 -14.89
CA ARG A 181 -15.88 12.97 -14.78
C ARG A 181 -16.45 14.13 -15.60
N ALA A 182 -15.65 15.14 -15.92
CA ALA A 182 -16.12 16.27 -16.73
C ALA A 182 -16.17 15.97 -18.24
N GLY A 183 -15.44 14.96 -18.72
CA GLY A 183 -15.17 14.80 -20.16
C GLY A 183 -14.33 15.95 -20.73
N GLY A 184 -14.23 16.03 -22.06
CA GLY A 184 -13.44 17.05 -22.75
C GLY A 184 -13.17 16.69 -24.22
N THR A 185 -11.98 17.05 -24.69
CA THR A 185 -11.49 16.76 -26.06
C THR A 185 -10.06 16.21 -26.01
N ASN A 186 -9.65 15.57 -27.11
CA ASN A 186 -8.27 15.11 -27.31
C ASN A 186 -7.62 15.69 -28.58
N TRP A 187 -6.33 15.42 -28.79
CA TRP A 187 -5.56 16.01 -29.91
C TRP A 187 -6.08 15.64 -31.30
N LYS A 188 -6.92 14.59 -31.40
CA LYS A 188 -7.55 14.17 -32.65
C LYS A 188 -8.87 14.91 -32.90
N GLY A 189 -9.21 15.90 -32.08
CA GLY A 189 -10.48 16.63 -32.13
C GLY A 189 -11.69 15.77 -31.72
N GLN A 190 -11.46 14.63 -31.08
CA GLN A 190 -12.54 13.73 -30.66
C GLN A 190 -13.13 14.23 -29.34
N LYS A 191 -14.46 14.23 -29.24
CA LYS A 191 -15.17 14.45 -27.98
C LYS A 191 -14.94 13.25 -27.06
N VAL A 192 -14.68 13.52 -25.80
CA VAL A 192 -14.48 12.53 -24.75
C VAL A 192 -15.60 12.70 -23.74
N GLU A 193 -16.53 11.75 -23.71
CA GLU A 193 -17.62 11.75 -22.74
C GLU A 193 -17.11 11.53 -21.29
N PRO A 194 -17.82 12.02 -20.27
CA PRO A 194 -17.56 11.79 -18.85
C PRO A 194 -17.26 10.34 -18.45
N GLY A 195 -16.07 10.09 -17.89
CA GLY A 195 -15.72 8.78 -17.31
C GLY A 195 -14.27 8.36 -17.56
N LEU A 196 -13.95 7.12 -17.18
CA LEU A 196 -12.68 6.47 -17.50
C LEU A 196 -12.81 5.60 -18.74
N TYR A 197 -11.82 5.67 -19.62
CA TYR A 197 -11.66 4.85 -20.81
C TYR A 197 -10.58 3.81 -20.58
N ALA A 198 -10.77 2.62 -21.17
CA ALA A 198 -9.75 1.58 -21.22
C ALA A 198 -8.88 1.75 -22.46
N PHE A 199 -7.57 1.57 -22.27
CA PHE A 199 -6.58 1.64 -23.34
C PHE A 199 -5.76 0.35 -23.39
N GLY A 200 -5.24 0.03 -24.58
CA GLY A 200 -4.32 -1.08 -24.80
C GLY A 200 -3.16 -0.67 -25.69
N SER A 201 -2.01 -1.31 -25.46
CA SER A 201 -0.79 -1.16 -26.24
C SER A 201 0.04 -2.45 -26.20
N SER A 202 0.74 -2.78 -27.29
CA SER A 202 1.70 -3.88 -27.32
C SER A 202 3.06 -3.50 -26.72
N ASP A 203 3.45 -2.23 -26.82
CA ASP A 203 4.80 -1.74 -26.52
C ASP A 203 4.85 -0.73 -25.36
N GLY A 204 3.68 -0.27 -24.88
CA GLY A 204 3.56 0.73 -23.83
C GLY A 204 3.80 2.17 -24.32
N ILE A 205 3.99 2.36 -25.63
CA ILE A 205 4.30 3.65 -26.25
C ILE A 205 3.17 4.07 -27.17
N HIS A 206 2.67 3.16 -28.01
CA HIS A 206 1.58 3.42 -28.95
C HIS A 206 0.27 2.88 -28.39
N TRP A 207 -0.62 3.80 -28.02
CA TRP A 207 -1.87 3.48 -27.33
C TRP A 207 -3.09 3.66 -28.22
N ARG A 208 -4.11 2.82 -27.98
CA ARG A 208 -5.46 2.96 -28.56
C ARG A 208 -6.51 2.77 -27.48
N LYS A 209 -7.68 3.39 -27.66
CA LYS A 209 -8.86 3.07 -26.85
C LYS A 209 -9.33 1.65 -27.18
N LEU A 210 -9.73 0.90 -26.15
CA LEU A 210 -10.34 -0.42 -26.27
C LEU A 210 -11.87 -0.34 -26.39
N SER A 211 -12.44 0.85 -26.18
CA SER A 211 -13.86 1.17 -26.29
C SER A 211 -14.01 2.65 -26.68
N ASP A 212 -14.99 2.96 -27.53
CA ASP A 212 -15.36 4.33 -27.89
C ASP A 212 -16.14 5.05 -26.78
N GLU A 213 -16.72 4.29 -25.84
CA GLU A 213 -17.46 4.77 -24.67
C GLU A 213 -16.66 4.53 -23.37
N PRO A 214 -16.89 5.34 -22.31
CA PRO A 214 -16.21 5.13 -21.03
C PRO A 214 -16.62 3.80 -20.39
N VAL A 215 -15.64 3.05 -19.90
CA VAL A 215 -15.83 1.74 -19.22
C VAL A 215 -16.25 1.90 -17.76
N MET A 216 -16.04 3.08 -17.16
CA MET A 216 -16.48 3.42 -15.81
C MET A 216 -16.99 4.87 -15.74
N THR A 217 -18.18 5.06 -15.17
CA THR A 217 -18.83 6.38 -15.08
C THR A 217 -19.14 6.81 -13.64
N LYS A 218 -18.90 5.93 -12.65
CA LYS A 218 -19.17 6.16 -11.23
C LYS A 218 -17.86 6.33 -10.45
N GLY A 219 -17.56 7.56 -10.05
CA GLY A 219 -16.35 7.92 -9.30
C GLY A 219 -16.07 9.42 -9.40
N ALA A 220 -15.07 9.91 -8.67
CA ALA A 220 -14.63 11.31 -8.78
C ALA A 220 -13.73 11.52 -10.02
N PHE A 221 -12.84 10.55 -10.29
CA PHE A 221 -11.92 10.48 -11.42
C PHE A 221 -10.98 11.70 -11.61
N ASP A 222 -10.87 12.61 -10.66
CA ASP A 222 -9.97 13.77 -10.72
C ASP A 222 -8.59 13.51 -10.07
N SER A 223 -8.28 12.24 -9.73
CA SER A 223 -6.98 11.73 -9.27
C SER A 223 -6.49 10.56 -10.14
N LEU A 224 -5.24 10.10 -9.93
CA LEU A 224 -4.73 8.85 -10.51
C LEU A 224 -5.67 7.69 -10.15
N ASN A 225 -6.26 7.04 -11.17
CA ASN A 225 -7.13 5.88 -11.01
C ASN A 225 -6.42 4.69 -11.65
N LEU A 226 -6.03 3.75 -10.81
CA LEU A 226 -5.16 2.65 -11.20
C LEU A 226 -5.96 1.37 -11.37
N ALA A 227 -5.45 0.47 -12.21
CA ALA A 227 -6.00 -0.87 -12.35
C ALA A 227 -4.91 -1.89 -12.64
N PHE A 228 -5.11 -3.14 -12.28
CA PHE A 228 -4.15 -4.23 -12.54
C PHE A 228 -4.86 -5.58 -12.56
N TRP A 229 -4.21 -6.59 -13.13
CA TRP A 229 -4.63 -7.98 -12.96
C TRP A 229 -4.24 -8.49 -11.57
N ASP A 230 -5.24 -8.79 -10.74
CA ASP A 230 -5.10 -9.42 -9.43
C ASP A 230 -5.10 -10.94 -9.60
N ALA A 231 -3.91 -11.52 -9.75
CA ALA A 231 -3.74 -12.95 -10.00
C ALA A 231 -4.27 -13.81 -8.85
N ALA A 232 -4.15 -13.36 -7.60
CA ALA A 232 -4.62 -14.10 -6.43
C ALA A 232 -6.16 -14.22 -6.41
N ARG A 233 -6.87 -13.29 -7.06
CA ARG A 233 -8.35 -13.28 -7.14
C ARG A 233 -8.88 -13.57 -8.55
N GLY A 234 -8.00 -13.80 -9.53
CA GLY A 234 -8.35 -14.11 -10.91
C GLY A 234 -9.21 -13.05 -11.59
N ARG A 235 -8.93 -11.76 -11.35
CA ARG A 235 -9.72 -10.64 -11.89
C ARG A 235 -8.89 -9.38 -12.05
N TYR A 236 -9.30 -8.46 -12.92
CA TYR A 236 -8.83 -7.08 -12.85
C TYR A 236 -9.46 -6.37 -11.66
N ALA A 237 -8.67 -5.53 -10.98
CA ALA A 237 -9.12 -4.63 -9.93
C ALA A 237 -8.80 -3.18 -10.32
N CYS A 238 -9.69 -2.25 -10.02
CA CYS A 238 -9.49 -0.81 -10.21
C CYS A 238 -9.71 -0.11 -8.86
N TYR A 239 -8.82 0.81 -8.51
CA TYR A 239 -8.94 1.67 -7.34
C TYR A 239 -9.06 3.13 -7.77
N SER A 240 -10.16 3.77 -7.37
CA SER A 240 -10.47 5.16 -7.72
C SER A 240 -10.97 5.93 -6.50
N ARG A 241 -10.92 7.27 -6.59
CA ARG A 241 -11.33 8.13 -5.48
C ARG A 241 -12.84 8.37 -5.48
N ILE A 242 -13.39 8.44 -4.27
CA ILE A 242 -14.74 8.91 -3.93
C ILE A 242 -14.70 9.95 -2.81
N PHE A 243 -15.88 10.44 -2.44
CA PHE A 243 -16.11 11.12 -1.18
C PHE A 243 -17.10 10.34 -0.34
N THR A 244 -16.75 10.09 0.91
CA THR A 244 -17.62 9.52 1.94
C THR A 244 -17.71 10.54 3.06
N ASP A 245 -18.90 11.05 3.32
CA ASP A 245 -19.16 12.07 4.36
C ASP A 245 -18.22 13.30 4.28
N GLY A 246 -17.91 13.74 3.06
CA GLY A 246 -17.01 14.88 2.80
C GLY A 246 -15.51 14.55 2.90
N VAL A 247 -15.14 13.33 3.28
CA VAL A 247 -13.76 12.85 3.33
C VAL A 247 -13.39 12.20 2.00
N ARG A 248 -12.16 12.43 1.52
CA ARG A 248 -11.66 11.77 0.29
C ARG A 248 -11.36 10.32 0.64
N ALA A 249 -12.10 9.39 0.05
CA ALA A 249 -11.98 7.97 0.32
C ALA A 249 -11.70 7.19 -0.98
N VAL A 250 -11.46 5.89 -0.86
CA VAL A 250 -11.15 5.02 -2.00
C VAL A 250 -12.31 4.05 -2.21
N GLN A 251 -12.65 3.78 -3.46
CA GLN A 251 -13.54 2.70 -3.87
C GLN A 251 -12.77 1.71 -4.76
N SER A 252 -13.28 0.50 -4.86
CA SER A 252 -12.80 -0.52 -5.77
C SER A 252 -13.90 -1.09 -6.66
N SER A 253 -13.54 -1.40 -7.91
CA SER A 253 -14.36 -2.15 -8.86
C SER A 253 -13.53 -3.31 -9.41
N HIS A 254 -14.19 -4.35 -9.91
CA HIS A 254 -13.51 -5.48 -10.55
C HIS A 254 -14.07 -5.77 -11.93
N SER A 255 -13.28 -6.45 -12.75
CA SER A 255 -13.64 -6.87 -14.10
C SER A 255 -12.97 -8.20 -14.43
N SER A 256 -13.62 -9.04 -15.23
CA SER A 256 -12.99 -10.25 -15.79
C SER A 256 -12.26 -10.00 -17.11
N ASP A 257 -12.55 -8.90 -17.82
CA ASP A 257 -12.13 -8.66 -19.21
C ASP A 257 -11.55 -7.25 -19.47
N PHE A 258 -11.41 -6.45 -18.40
CA PHE A 258 -10.94 -5.06 -18.39
C PHE A 258 -11.86 -4.05 -19.10
N ARG A 259 -13.01 -4.51 -19.63
CA ARG A 259 -13.96 -3.69 -20.41
C ARG A 259 -15.25 -3.47 -19.66
N HIS A 260 -15.76 -4.51 -18.98
CA HIS A 260 -16.98 -4.46 -18.20
C HIS A 260 -16.64 -4.49 -16.72
N TRP A 261 -16.99 -3.42 -16.01
CA TRP A 261 -16.64 -3.24 -14.60
C TRP A 261 -17.86 -3.39 -13.70
N SER A 262 -17.64 -3.99 -12.53
CA SER A 262 -18.64 -4.05 -11.48
C SER A 262 -19.03 -2.66 -10.99
N GLU A 263 -20.20 -2.57 -10.35
CA GLU A 263 -20.50 -1.43 -9.47
C GLU A 263 -19.37 -1.23 -8.45
N PRO A 264 -18.96 0.02 -8.19
CA PRO A 264 -17.91 0.27 -7.24
C PRO A 264 -18.38 0.04 -5.81
N VAL A 265 -17.47 -0.44 -4.97
CA VAL A 265 -17.68 -0.65 -3.54
C VAL A 265 -16.71 0.26 -2.80
N ALA A 266 -17.21 1.05 -1.84
CA ALA A 266 -16.35 1.84 -0.97
C ALA A 266 -15.45 0.91 -0.14
N ASN A 267 -14.16 1.24 -0.07
CA ASN A 267 -13.23 0.52 0.79
C ASN A 267 -13.60 0.72 2.26
N ARG A 268 -13.36 -0.31 3.06
CA ARG A 268 -13.79 -0.41 4.47
C ARG A 268 -12.58 -0.56 5.36
N TYR A 269 -12.76 -0.13 6.60
CA TYR A 269 -11.74 -0.19 7.66
C TYR A 269 -12.40 -0.75 8.93
N ALA A 270 -11.60 -1.24 9.87
CA ALA A 270 -12.10 -1.72 11.16
C ALA A 270 -12.81 -0.60 11.95
N GLU A 271 -13.71 -0.99 12.85
CA GLU A 271 -14.41 -0.04 13.72
C GLU A 271 -13.42 0.80 14.54
N GLY A 272 -13.69 2.10 14.70
CA GLY A 272 -12.83 3.02 15.44
C GLY A 272 -11.61 3.54 14.67
N VAL A 273 -11.26 2.94 13.53
CA VAL A 273 -10.20 3.46 12.66
C VAL A 273 -10.65 4.76 12.00
N PRO A 274 -9.89 5.86 12.11
CA PRO A 274 -10.31 7.15 11.59
C PRO A 274 -10.30 7.20 10.06
N MET A 275 -11.30 7.88 9.50
CA MET A 275 -11.29 8.30 8.10
C MET A 275 -10.30 9.45 7.91
N GLU A 276 -9.51 9.39 6.85
CA GLU A 276 -8.57 10.45 6.46
C GLU A 276 -8.72 10.74 4.96
N HIS A 277 -8.32 11.93 4.51
CA HIS A 277 -8.44 12.28 3.10
C HIS A 277 -7.35 11.57 2.27
N PHE A 278 -7.65 10.40 1.72
CA PHE A 278 -6.79 9.71 0.75
C PHE A 278 -7.01 10.28 -0.65
N TYR A 279 -5.99 10.99 -1.15
CA TYR A 279 -6.08 11.67 -2.44
C TYR A 279 -5.74 10.75 -3.62
N THR A 280 -4.76 9.87 -3.42
CA THR A 280 -4.38 8.75 -4.30
C THR A 280 -4.20 7.52 -3.41
N SER A 281 -4.33 6.31 -3.96
CA SER A 281 -4.14 5.08 -3.17
C SER A 281 -2.79 4.40 -3.39
N ALA A 282 -2.21 4.50 -4.60
CA ALA A 282 -0.99 3.79 -5.01
C ALA A 282 -1.03 2.29 -4.66
N THR A 283 -2.19 1.67 -4.88
CA THR A 283 -2.45 0.27 -4.57
C THR A 283 -1.79 -0.68 -5.56
N THR A 284 -1.05 -1.69 -5.08
CA THR A 284 -0.38 -2.70 -5.91
C THR A 284 -0.38 -4.05 -5.21
N PRO A 285 -0.42 -5.19 -5.94
CA PRO A 285 -0.02 -6.47 -5.37
C PRO A 285 1.40 -6.40 -4.81
N ALA A 286 1.64 -7.08 -3.68
CA ALA A 286 2.98 -7.20 -3.11
C ALA A 286 3.83 -8.15 -3.99
N PRO A 287 4.96 -7.70 -4.56
CA PRO A 287 5.81 -8.56 -5.36
C PRO A 287 6.32 -9.78 -4.57
N GLY A 288 6.05 -10.99 -5.07
CA GLY A 288 6.41 -12.26 -4.41
C GLY A 288 5.50 -12.66 -3.23
N ALA A 289 4.43 -11.90 -2.98
CA ALA A 289 3.41 -12.15 -1.96
C ALA A 289 2.04 -11.67 -2.47
N GLU A 290 1.70 -11.96 -3.72
CA GLU A 290 0.59 -11.32 -4.45
C GLU A 290 -0.81 -11.63 -3.88
N HIS A 291 -0.94 -12.52 -2.89
CA HIS A 291 -2.17 -12.66 -2.10
C HIS A 291 -2.47 -11.39 -1.27
N LEU A 292 -1.43 -10.61 -0.94
CA LEU A 292 -1.48 -9.31 -0.29
C LEU A 292 -1.51 -8.18 -1.31
N LEU A 293 -2.38 -7.21 -1.06
CA LEU A 293 -2.38 -5.90 -1.69
C LEU A 293 -1.78 -4.89 -0.71
N LEU A 294 -0.86 -4.08 -1.20
CA LEU A 294 -0.25 -2.96 -0.50
C LEU A 294 -0.84 -1.67 -1.04
N ALA A 295 -1.04 -0.67 -0.18
CA ALA A 295 -1.36 0.68 -0.63
C ALA A 295 -0.51 1.70 0.11
N PHE A 296 -0.15 2.75 -0.64
CA PHE A 296 0.62 3.88 -0.15
C PHE A 296 -0.16 5.19 -0.35
N PRO A 297 -1.29 5.40 0.35
CA PRO A 297 -2.12 6.56 0.09
C PRO A 297 -1.41 7.87 0.39
N LYS A 298 -1.62 8.87 -0.48
CA LYS A 298 -1.31 10.26 -0.13
C LYS A 298 -2.40 10.77 0.81
N ARG A 299 -2.10 10.86 2.10
CA ARG A 299 -2.98 11.48 3.09
C ARG A 299 -2.89 12.99 2.98
N PHE A 300 -4.04 13.64 2.89
CA PHE A 300 -4.16 15.08 2.75
C PHE A 300 -4.78 15.69 4.02
N ARG A 301 -4.17 16.76 4.53
CA ARG A 301 -4.71 17.58 5.62
C ARG A 301 -5.12 18.94 5.06
N PRO A 302 -6.39 19.12 4.66
CA PRO A 302 -6.88 20.38 4.08
C PRO A 302 -6.93 21.55 5.07
N ASP A 303 -6.83 21.25 6.37
CA ASP A 303 -7.04 22.17 7.49
C ASP A 303 -5.74 22.80 8.01
N ARG A 304 -4.59 22.52 7.36
CA ARG A 304 -3.26 22.92 7.84
C ARG A 304 -2.50 23.71 6.79
N THR A 305 -1.81 24.76 7.21
CA THR A 305 -0.84 25.50 6.40
C THR A 305 0.46 25.57 7.18
N LYS A 306 1.59 25.34 6.50
CA LYS A 306 2.92 25.36 7.12
C LYS A 306 3.89 26.28 6.40
N ASN A 307 3.94 26.22 5.07
CA ASN A 307 4.80 27.10 4.28
C ASN A 307 4.05 28.41 3.94
N PRO A 308 4.47 29.57 4.47
CA PRO A 308 3.80 30.85 4.21
C PRO A 308 4.05 31.42 2.81
N GLU A 309 5.07 30.93 2.10
CA GLU A 309 5.35 31.31 0.70
C GLU A 309 4.42 30.61 -0.29
N HIS A 310 3.64 29.64 0.18
CA HIS A 310 2.74 28.86 -0.64
C HIS A 310 1.29 29.32 -0.46
N SER A 311 0.59 29.55 -1.57
CA SER A 311 -0.73 30.18 -1.56
C SER A 311 -1.88 29.21 -1.26
N ASP A 312 -1.72 27.93 -1.58
CA ASP A 312 -2.77 26.93 -1.38
C ASP A 312 -2.72 26.35 0.04
N THR A 313 -3.88 26.22 0.68
CA THR A 313 -4.01 25.58 1.99
C THR A 313 -3.90 24.06 1.86
N GLY A 314 -3.14 23.46 2.77
CA GLY A 314 -3.10 22.03 3.00
C GLY A 314 -1.67 21.51 3.08
N VAL A 315 -1.52 20.33 3.69
CA VAL A 315 -0.26 19.57 3.69
C VAL A 315 -0.54 18.11 3.39
N SER A 316 0.47 17.36 2.95
CA SER A 316 0.31 15.95 2.60
C SER A 316 1.50 15.13 3.06
N ASP A 317 1.24 13.87 3.42
CA ASP A 317 2.22 12.83 3.69
C ASP A 317 1.76 11.50 3.06
N ALA A 318 2.61 10.47 3.12
CA ALA A 318 2.24 9.13 2.69
C ALA A 318 1.98 8.24 3.89
N VAL A 319 0.92 7.43 3.84
CA VAL A 319 0.62 6.39 4.83
C VAL A 319 0.69 5.01 4.18
N PHE A 320 0.65 3.96 4.98
CA PHE A 320 0.67 2.57 4.52
C PHE A 320 -0.56 1.82 5.02
N MET A 321 -1.09 0.90 4.22
CA MET A 321 -2.16 -0.03 4.60
C MET A 321 -2.10 -1.27 3.71
N SER A 322 -2.58 -2.41 4.23
CA SER A 322 -2.63 -3.68 3.48
C SER A 322 -4.07 -4.18 3.31
N SER A 323 -4.28 -5.11 2.38
CA SER A 323 -5.55 -5.81 2.22
C SER A 323 -5.36 -7.21 1.66
N ARG A 324 -6.19 -8.14 2.12
CA ARG A 324 -6.27 -9.53 1.66
C ARG A 324 -7.54 -9.82 0.87
N ASP A 325 -8.38 -8.84 0.57
CA ASP A 325 -9.56 -9.02 -0.30
C ASP A 325 -9.79 -7.88 -1.31
N GLY A 326 -9.06 -6.77 -1.13
CA GLY A 326 -9.14 -5.57 -1.95
C GLY A 326 -10.25 -4.59 -1.57
N VAL A 327 -11.08 -4.89 -0.57
CA VAL A 327 -12.21 -4.08 -0.12
C VAL A 327 -12.07 -3.69 1.36
N ASN A 328 -11.67 -4.63 2.22
CA ASN A 328 -11.38 -4.39 3.63
C ASN A 328 -9.87 -4.15 3.79
N TRP A 329 -9.51 -3.00 4.34
CA TRP A 329 -8.13 -2.54 4.45
C TRP A 329 -7.71 -2.46 5.91
N ASP A 330 -6.61 -3.14 6.22
CA ASP A 330 -5.99 -3.08 7.53
C ASP A 330 -5.20 -1.77 7.67
N ARG A 331 -5.41 -1.10 8.80
CA ARG A 331 -4.79 0.19 9.13
C ARG A 331 -4.17 0.12 10.51
N THR A 332 -3.44 -0.98 10.78
CA THR A 332 -2.65 -1.14 12.01
C THR A 332 -1.74 0.07 12.23
N PHE A 333 -1.13 0.57 11.16
CA PHE A 333 -0.28 1.76 11.18
C PHE A 333 -1.07 3.00 10.76
N LEU A 334 -1.20 3.98 11.67
CA LEU A 334 -1.91 5.25 11.41
C LEU A 334 -0.94 6.42 11.22
N GLU A 335 0.32 6.23 11.61
CA GLU A 335 1.42 7.14 11.38
C GLU A 335 1.79 7.25 9.90
N ALA A 336 2.55 8.29 9.56
CA ALA A 336 3.05 8.45 8.21
C ALA A 336 4.14 7.40 7.91
N TRP A 337 4.01 6.72 6.78
CA TRP A 337 5.06 5.89 6.19
C TRP A 337 6.18 6.74 5.57
N VAL A 338 5.84 7.90 5.00
CA VAL A 338 6.83 8.91 4.58
C VAL A 338 6.39 10.28 5.07
N ARG A 339 7.23 10.87 5.93
CA ARG A 339 7.02 12.23 6.45
C ARG A 339 7.58 13.28 5.47
N PRO A 340 7.04 14.51 5.42
CA PRO A 340 7.51 15.56 4.51
C PRO A 340 8.98 15.99 4.68
N GLY A 341 9.58 15.71 5.85
CA GLY A 341 10.99 16.01 6.13
C GLY A 341 11.24 17.49 6.48
N LEU A 342 12.50 17.91 6.35
CA LEU A 342 12.95 19.26 6.73
C LEU A 342 12.67 20.32 5.63
N ASP A 343 12.56 19.90 4.38
CA ASP A 343 12.35 20.80 3.25
C ASP A 343 10.95 21.42 3.29
N GLN A 344 10.88 22.75 3.47
CA GLN A 344 9.61 23.47 3.58
C GLN A 344 8.77 23.40 2.30
N LYS A 345 9.36 23.12 1.13
CA LYS A 345 8.61 22.94 -0.13
C LYS A 345 7.78 21.65 -0.14
N ASN A 346 8.12 20.67 0.69
CA ASN A 346 7.31 19.46 0.87
C ASN A 346 6.14 19.65 1.84
N TRP A 347 6.11 20.76 2.58
CA TRP A 347 5.01 21.09 3.49
C TRP A 347 3.89 21.89 2.80
N THR A 348 3.50 21.41 1.62
CA THR A 348 2.43 21.96 0.78
C THR A 348 1.42 20.87 0.42
N GLU A 349 0.26 21.27 -0.07
CA GLU A 349 -0.73 20.41 -0.67
C GLU A 349 -0.15 19.64 -1.85
N ARG A 350 -0.53 18.36 -1.96
CA ARG A 350 -0.20 17.48 -3.09
C ARG A 350 1.29 17.16 -3.30
N SER A 351 2.21 17.69 -2.49
CA SER A 351 3.55 17.11 -2.31
C SER A 351 3.47 15.75 -1.59
N ASN A 352 4.56 14.99 -1.58
CA ASN A 352 4.69 13.68 -0.94
C ASN A 352 3.67 12.64 -1.45
N MET A 353 3.40 12.62 -2.76
CA MET A 353 2.50 11.65 -3.38
C MET A 353 3.29 10.44 -3.86
N PRO A 354 3.07 9.23 -3.29
CA PRO A 354 3.70 8.04 -3.83
C PRO A 354 3.26 7.80 -5.28
N ALA A 355 4.22 7.50 -6.14
CA ALA A 355 3.98 6.95 -7.46
C ALA A 355 3.32 5.57 -7.30
N TRP A 356 2.52 5.18 -8.29
CA TRP A 356 1.94 3.85 -8.32
C TRP A 356 2.89 2.86 -8.98
N GLY A 357 3.30 1.84 -8.24
CA GLY A 357 4.14 0.74 -8.72
C GLY A 357 5.42 0.56 -7.90
N ILE A 358 5.98 -0.63 -7.97
CA ILE A 358 7.22 -1.03 -7.30
C ILE A 358 8.14 -1.59 -8.40
N ALA A 359 9.40 -1.15 -8.42
CA ALA A 359 10.44 -1.70 -9.28
C ALA A 359 11.52 -2.39 -8.43
N GLU A 360 12.06 -3.50 -8.90
CA GLU A 360 13.28 -4.10 -8.35
C GLU A 360 14.47 -3.58 -9.14
N THR A 361 15.20 -2.64 -8.54
CA THR A 361 16.27 -1.87 -9.22
C THR A 361 17.67 -2.27 -8.75
N ALA A 362 17.75 -3.11 -7.73
CA ALA A 362 18.96 -3.76 -7.26
C ALA A 362 18.57 -5.11 -6.59
N PRO A 363 19.49 -6.10 -6.51
CA PRO A 363 19.19 -7.38 -5.89
C PRO A 363 18.65 -7.22 -4.46
N GLY A 364 17.46 -7.77 -4.21
CA GLY A 364 16.85 -7.75 -2.88
C GLY A 364 16.30 -6.38 -2.44
N GLU A 365 16.17 -5.43 -3.36
CA GLU A 365 15.74 -4.06 -3.07
C GLU A 365 14.55 -3.65 -3.94
N TRP A 366 13.52 -3.08 -3.30
CA TRP A 366 12.44 -2.38 -3.95
C TRP A 366 12.71 -0.88 -4.02
N SER A 367 12.45 -0.32 -5.20
CA SER A 367 12.31 1.10 -5.46
C SER A 367 10.84 1.46 -5.57
N ILE A 368 10.45 2.37 -4.69
CA ILE A 368 9.20 3.14 -4.75
C ILE A 368 9.60 4.58 -5.04
N TYR A 369 8.69 5.38 -5.59
CA TYR A 369 8.98 6.77 -5.92
C TYR A 369 7.95 7.69 -5.28
N ILE A 370 8.34 8.90 -4.94
CA ILE A 370 7.47 9.89 -4.30
C ILE A 370 7.70 11.27 -4.90
N SER A 371 6.61 11.97 -5.22
CA SER A 371 6.70 13.33 -5.75
C SER A 371 7.06 14.33 -4.65
N GLU A 372 7.97 15.25 -4.95
CA GLU A 372 8.33 16.37 -4.09
C GLU A 372 8.07 17.67 -4.83
N HIS A 373 7.85 18.74 -4.08
CA HIS A 373 7.85 20.11 -4.62
C HIS A 373 6.72 20.34 -5.66
N TYR A 374 5.54 19.75 -5.46
CA TYR A 374 4.38 20.07 -6.29
C TYR A 374 4.05 21.57 -6.18
N ARG A 375 3.80 22.22 -7.32
CA ARG A 375 3.68 23.67 -7.56
C ARG A 375 4.95 24.52 -7.44
N TRP A 376 6.11 23.91 -7.31
CA TRP A 376 7.38 24.63 -7.34
C TRP A 376 8.09 24.44 -8.70
N PRO A 377 8.94 25.40 -9.11
CA PRO A 377 9.70 25.27 -10.36
C PRO A 377 10.58 24.02 -10.44
N ASP A 378 11.02 23.49 -9.29
CA ASP A 378 11.84 22.29 -9.15
C ASP A 378 11.03 21.04 -8.75
N ASN A 379 9.76 20.96 -9.17
CA ASN A 379 8.91 19.77 -9.03
C ASN A 379 9.63 18.52 -9.55
N ARG A 380 9.67 17.47 -8.71
CA ARG A 380 10.56 16.33 -8.93
C ARG A 380 10.04 15.04 -8.35
N LEU A 381 10.67 13.94 -8.74
CA LEU A 381 10.41 12.59 -8.25
C LEU A 381 11.65 12.08 -7.51
N ARG A 382 11.45 11.63 -6.27
CA ARG A 382 12.48 11.04 -5.42
C ARG A 382 12.29 9.53 -5.33
N ARG A 383 13.38 8.77 -5.38
CA ARG A 383 13.40 7.34 -5.10
C ARG A 383 13.42 7.07 -3.60
N LEU A 384 12.67 6.07 -3.21
CA LEU A 384 12.55 5.49 -1.89
C LEU A 384 13.03 4.04 -1.97
N VAL A 385 14.04 3.72 -1.17
CA VAL A 385 14.63 2.39 -1.09
C VAL A 385 14.02 1.62 0.07
N VAL A 386 13.50 0.43 -0.24
CA VAL A 386 12.92 -0.51 0.72
C VAL A 386 13.56 -1.88 0.46
N PRO A 387 14.28 -2.49 1.40
CA PRO A 387 14.69 -3.88 1.24
C PRO A 387 13.46 -4.76 1.04
N ARG A 388 13.55 -5.75 0.14
CA ARG A 388 12.41 -6.56 -0.28
C ARG A 388 11.64 -7.11 0.93
N HIS A 389 10.32 -6.96 0.92
CA HIS A 389 9.37 -7.37 1.97
C HIS A 389 9.48 -6.64 3.32
N ARG A 390 10.39 -5.67 3.49
CA ARG A 390 10.61 -4.97 4.77
C ARG A 390 9.83 -3.66 4.90
N LEU A 391 8.50 -3.74 4.76
CA LEU A 391 7.60 -2.59 4.97
C LEU A 391 7.18 -2.43 6.43
N ALA A 392 7.12 -3.53 7.17
CA ALA A 392 6.87 -3.57 8.60
C ALA A 392 7.42 -4.88 9.17
N SER A 393 7.57 -4.94 10.49
CA SER A 393 8.09 -6.09 11.21
C SER A 393 7.25 -6.39 12.45
N VAL A 394 7.40 -7.61 12.98
CA VAL A 394 7.29 -7.82 14.42
C VAL A 394 8.62 -7.43 15.04
N HIS A 395 8.63 -6.39 15.85
CA HIS A 395 9.79 -5.81 16.50
C HIS A 395 9.90 -6.26 17.95
N ALA A 396 11.12 -6.57 18.39
CA ALA A 396 11.47 -6.78 19.78
C ALA A 396 12.69 -5.95 20.17
N ASP A 397 12.60 -5.24 21.28
CA ASP A 397 13.69 -4.44 21.82
C ASP A 397 14.77 -5.31 22.49
N ALA A 398 15.71 -4.66 23.19
CA ALA A 398 16.83 -5.32 23.85
C ALA A 398 16.44 -6.27 25.00
N GLU A 399 15.27 -6.12 25.62
CA GLU A 399 14.76 -7.07 26.62
C GLU A 399 14.23 -8.34 25.94
N GLY A 400 13.70 -8.18 24.72
CA GLY A 400 13.17 -9.23 23.89
C GLY A 400 11.75 -9.64 24.26
N GLY A 401 11.18 -10.49 23.42
CA GLY A 401 9.80 -10.91 23.55
C GLY A 401 9.48 -12.09 22.63
N GLU A 402 8.21 -12.42 22.50
CA GLU A 402 7.76 -13.48 21.62
C GLU A 402 6.35 -13.25 21.09
N PHE A 403 6.03 -13.94 20.00
CA PHE A 403 4.67 -14.03 19.50
C PHE A 403 4.35 -15.43 19.01
N THR A 404 3.07 -15.72 18.90
CA THR A 404 2.54 -16.93 18.27
C THR A 404 1.71 -16.59 17.05
N THR A 405 1.76 -17.46 16.04
CA THR A 405 0.87 -17.35 14.88
C THR A 405 -0.47 -18.03 15.17
N LYS A 406 -1.50 -17.62 14.41
CA LYS A 406 -2.72 -18.43 14.24
C LYS A 406 -2.37 -19.77 13.57
N PRO A 407 -3.22 -20.80 13.69
CA PRO A 407 -3.04 -22.05 12.95
C PRO A 407 -3.02 -21.82 11.43
N PHE A 408 -2.05 -22.41 10.75
CA PHE A 408 -1.95 -22.38 9.29
C PHE A 408 -1.45 -23.72 8.76
N THR A 409 -1.62 -23.94 7.46
CA THR A 409 -1.03 -25.05 6.70
C THR A 409 -0.07 -24.48 5.66
N PHE A 410 0.95 -25.25 5.29
CA PHE A 410 1.99 -24.83 4.37
C PHE A 410 2.43 -25.96 3.44
N ASP A 411 3.09 -25.55 2.36
CA ASP A 411 3.84 -26.41 1.45
C ASP A 411 5.33 -26.01 1.52
N GLY A 412 6.22 -26.98 1.63
CA GLY A 412 7.67 -26.73 1.66
C GLY A 412 8.41 -27.63 2.64
N GLU A 413 9.74 -27.56 2.60
CA GLU A 413 10.64 -28.44 3.36
C GLU A 413 11.59 -27.67 4.27
N GLN A 414 11.67 -26.35 4.10
CA GLN A 414 12.47 -25.46 4.91
C GLN A 414 11.66 -24.20 5.24
N LEU A 415 11.81 -23.72 6.48
CA LEU A 415 11.31 -22.41 6.88
C LEU A 415 12.42 -21.38 6.64
N LEU A 416 12.08 -20.35 5.86
CA LEU A 416 12.95 -19.25 5.49
C LEU A 416 12.44 -17.96 6.15
N LEU A 417 13.34 -17.22 6.78
CA LEU A 417 13.02 -15.96 7.46
C LEU A 417 13.65 -14.76 6.73
N ASN A 418 12.90 -13.66 6.68
CA ASN A 418 13.43 -12.33 6.37
C ASN A 418 13.50 -11.55 7.69
N TYR A 419 14.70 -11.32 8.21
CA TYR A 419 14.91 -10.75 9.53
C TYR A 419 16.15 -9.85 9.58
N SER A 420 16.23 -9.03 10.63
CA SER A 420 17.42 -8.27 10.99
C SER A 420 17.58 -8.29 12.51
N THR A 421 18.78 -8.55 13.02
CA THR A 421 19.11 -8.44 14.44
C THR A 421 20.31 -7.54 14.67
N SER A 422 20.44 -7.00 15.88
CA SER A 422 21.76 -6.54 16.32
C SER A 422 22.73 -7.71 16.50
N ALA A 423 24.01 -7.42 16.73
CA ALA A 423 25.02 -8.43 17.03
C ALA A 423 24.78 -9.16 18.38
N ALA A 424 23.98 -8.58 19.28
CA ALA A 424 23.57 -9.18 20.54
C ALA A 424 22.14 -9.76 20.50
N GLY A 425 21.43 -9.51 19.40
CA GLY A 425 20.07 -9.95 19.17
C GLY A 425 19.98 -11.39 18.65
N SER A 426 18.75 -11.88 18.56
CA SER A 426 18.49 -13.24 18.10
C SER A 426 17.04 -13.45 17.67
N VAL A 427 16.84 -14.41 16.77
CA VAL A 427 15.55 -15.01 16.43
C VAL A 427 15.60 -16.52 16.68
N GLN A 428 14.57 -17.08 17.30
CA GLN A 428 14.36 -18.52 17.42
C GLN A 428 12.89 -18.86 17.13
N VAL A 429 12.65 -20.05 16.59
CA VAL A 429 11.32 -20.51 16.18
C VAL A 429 11.09 -21.90 16.74
N GLU A 430 9.89 -22.10 17.27
CA GLU A 430 9.32 -23.38 17.65
C GLU A 430 8.07 -23.68 16.82
N VAL A 431 7.97 -24.92 16.36
CA VAL A 431 6.76 -25.41 15.68
C VAL A 431 5.88 -26.11 16.70
N GLN A 432 4.61 -25.71 16.74
CA GLN A 432 3.60 -26.26 17.63
C GLN A 432 2.48 -26.90 16.81
N ASP A 433 1.76 -27.85 17.40
CA ASP A 433 0.50 -28.32 16.84
C ASP A 433 -0.60 -27.24 16.93
N ALA A 434 -1.78 -27.54 16.39
CA ALA A 434 -2.90 -26.60 16.38
C ALA A 434 -3.36 -26.16 17.78
N ASP A 435 -3.11 -26.97 18.81
CA ASP A 435 -3.44 -26.73 20.21
C ASP A 435 -2.33 -25.94 20.96
N GLY A 436 -1.23 -25.61 20.28
CA GLY A 436 -0.12 -24.85 20.85
C GLY A 436 0.88 -25.70 21.63
N LYS A 437 0.85 -27.03 21.49
CA LYS A 437 1.84 -27.91 22.11
C LYS A 437 3.07 -28.04 21.18
N PRO A 438 4.30 -27.88 21.70
CA PRO A 438 5.51 -28.06 20.91
C PRO A 438 5.58 -29.45 20.26
N ILE A 439 5.94 -29.50 18.98
CA ILE A 439 6.16 -30.75 18.25
C ILE A 439 7.58 -31.25 18.53
N GLU A 440 7.70 -32.55 18.85
CA GLU A 440 8.98 -33.17 19.19
C GLU A 440 10.04 -32.93 18.10
N GLY A 441 11.18 -32.38 18.51
CA GLY A 441 12.30 -32.05 17.64
C GLY A 441 12.27 -30.62 17.07
N PHE A 442 11.17 -29.89 17.19
CA PHE A 442 10.99 -28.51 16.71
C PHE A 442 10.90 -27.47 17.83
N GLU A 443 11.35 -27.81 19.05
CA GLU A 443 11.29 -26.93 20.22
C GLU A 443 12.31 -25.77 20.15
N LEU A 444 12.02 -24.66 20.83
CA LEU A 444 12.93 -23.49 20.88
C LEU A 444 14.37 -23.87 21.31
N ALA A 445 14.50 -24.77 22.29
CA ALA A 445 15.81 -25.23 22.79
C ALA A 445 16.64 -25.97 21.72
N ASN A 446 15.96 -26.53 20.72
CA ASN A 446 16.55 -27.27 19.62
C ASN A 446 16.92 -26.40 18.42
N MET A 447 16.39 -25.17 18.30
CA MET A 447 16.86 -24.21 17.30
C MET A 447 17.99 -23.34 17.89
N PRO A 448 19.23 -23.37 17.34
CA PRO A 448 20.25 -22.39 17.71
C PRO A 448 19.76 -20.96 17.43
N PRO A 449 20.10 -19.96 18.26
CA PRO A 449 19.78 -18.56 17.97
C PRO A 449 20.29 -18.14 16.60
N LEU A 450 19.40 -17.65 15.75
CA LEU A 450 19.71 -17.04 14.47
C LEU A 450 19.98 -15.54 14.68
N PHE A 451 21.03 -15.00 14.07
CA PHE A 451 21.40 -13.59 14.16
C PHE A 451 22.00 -13.14 12.82
N GLY A 452 21.93 -11.85 12.51
CA GLY A 452 22.36 -11.31 11.22
C GLY A 452 21.28 -10.47 10.56
N ASP A 453 21.49 -10.19 9.27
CA ASP A 453 20.59 -9.39 8.45
C ASP A 453 20.46 -10.07 7.08
N GLU A 454 19.36 -10.82 6.90
CA GLU A 454 19.19 -11.71 5.75
C GLU A 454 17.76 -11.62 5.20
N LEU A 455 17.64 -11.64 3.88
CA LEU A 455 16.35 -11.60 3.18
C LEU A 455 15.70 -12.99 3.09
N GLU A 456 16.52 -14.05 3.06
CA GLU A 456 16.08 -15.45 2.90
C GLU A 456 16.98 -16.40 3.70
N ALA A 457 16.84 -16.44 5.03
CA ALA A 457 17.66 -17.29 5.88
C ALA A 457 16.96 -18.61 6.24
N PRO A 458 17.54 -19.78 5.90
CA PRO A 458 16.97 -21.05 6.30
C PRO A 458 17.23 -21.33 7.77
N ILE A 459 16.20 -21.75 8.50
CA ILE A 459 16.36 -22.18 9.89
C ILE A 459 16.55 -23.69 10.00
N THR A 460 17.27 -24.12 11.02
CA THR A 460 17.53 -25.54 11.30
C THR A 460 17.42 -25.83 12.79
N TRP A 461 16.93 -27.03 13.11
CA TRP A 461 16.93 -27.57 14.47
C TRP A 461 18.06 -28.60 14.61
N LYS A 462 18.73 -28.63 15.77
CA LYS A 462 19.86 -29.51 16.09
C LYS A 462 19.55 -31.00 15.93
N THR A 463 18.28 -31.35 16.02
CA THR A 463 17.73 -32.70 15.88
C THR A 463 17.71 -33.20 14.44
N GLY A 464 17.92 -32.31 13.45
CA GLY A 464 17.68 -32.62 12.04
C GLY A 464 16.20 -32.80 11.72
N ALA A 465 15.32 -32.15 12.49
CA ALA A 465 13.88 -32.21 12.31
C ALA A 465 13.47 -31.80 10.88
N ASP A 466 12.52 -32.54 10.32
CA ASP A 466 12.16 -32.49 8.92
C ASP A 466 10.73 -31.96 8.74
N LEU A 467 10.62 -30.71 8.30
CA LEU A 467 9.34 -30.03 8.08
C LEU A 467 8.48 -30.71 7.01
N SER A 468 9.07 -31.54 6.13
CA SER A 468 8.30 -32.24 5.10
C SER A 468 7.21 -33.16 5.68
N LYS A 469 7.40 -33.62 6.92
CA LYS A 469 6.45 -34.46 7.66
C LYS A 469 5.22 -33.70 8.16
N LEU A 470 5.27 -32.36 8.17
CA LEU A 470 4.21 -31.49 8.66
C LEU A 470 3.46 -30.77 7.51
N LYS A 471 3.83 -31.02 6.24
CA LYS A 471 3.14 -30.46 5.06
C LYS A 471 1.63 -30.72 5.13
N GLY A 472 0.84 -29.68 4.88
CA GLY A 472 -0.62 -29.73 4.94
C GLY A 472 -1.23 -29.98 6.32
N GLN A 473 -0.42 -30.14 7.38
CA GLN A 473 -0.92 -30.27 8.75
C GLN A 473 -1.07 -28.88 9.38
N PRO A 474 -2.16 -28.62 10.11
CA PRO A 474 -2.30 -27.37 10.85
C PRO A 474 -1.23 -27.25 11.94
N VAL A 475 -0.42 -26.20 11.85
CA VAL A 475 0.63 -25.87 12.82
C VAL A 475 0.52 -24.42 13.28
N ARG A 476 1.16 -24.12 14.40
CA ARG A 476 1.45 -22.76 14.86
C ARG A 476 2.96 -22.58 14.94
N LEU A 477 3.42 -21.35 14.80
CA LEU A 477 4.80 -21.00 15.15
C LEU A 477 4.78 -20.17 16.43
N ARG A 478 5.69 -20.48 17.36
CA ARG A 478 6.10 -19.60 18.44
C ARG A 478 7.46 -19.03 18.09
N ILE A 479 7.56 -17.71 17.97
CA ILE A 479 8.79 -17.03 17.58
C ILE A 479 9.26 -16.18 18.75
N LYS A 480 10.50 -16.39 19.16
CA LYS A 480 11.18 -15.58 20.19
C LYS A 480 12.18 -14.65 19.51
N LEU A 481 12.10 -13.38 19.86
CA LEU A 481 12.94 -12.31 19.33
C LEU A 481 13.65 -11.57 20.46
N LYS A 482 14.81 -11.00 20.15
CA LYS A 482 15.53 -10.08 21.01
C LYS A 482 16.35 -9.14 20.16
N ASP A 483 16.21 -7.84 20.35
CA ASP A 483 16.91 -6.79 19.59
C ASP A 483 16.89 -7.12 18.08
N ALA A 484 15.67 -7.34 17.57
CA ALA A 484 15.42 -7.97 16.30
C ALA A 484 14.08 -7.57 15.68
N ASP A 485 14.07 -7.58 14.35
CA ASP A 485 12.90 -7.42 13.49
C ASP A 485 12.69 -8.67 12.66
N LEU A 486 11.47 -9.21 12.66
CA LEU A 486 11.04 -10.24 11.71
C LEU A 486 10.04 -9.63 10.72
N TYR A 487 10.41 -9.58 9.45
CA TYR A 487 9.64 -8.91 8.39
C TYR A 487 8.70 -9.87 7.65
N ALA A 488 9.18 -11.08 7.36
CA ALA A 488 8.41 -12.07 6.62
C ALA A 488 8.93 -13.50 6.86
N LEU A 489 8.09 -14.47 6.53
CA LEU A 489 8.45 -15.89 6.51
C LEU A 489 7.88 -16.59 5.27
N LYS A 490 8.50 -17.70 4.84
CA LYS A 490 7.92 -18.64 3.87
C LYS A 490 8.38 -20.06 4.14
N PHE A 491 7.65 -21.03 3.60
CA PHE A 491 8.11 -22.41 3.50
C PHE A 491 8.54 -22.67 2.06
N GLY A 492 9.81 -23.03 1.85
CA GLY A 492 10.41 -23.19 0.51
C GLY A 492 10.87 -24.62 0.22
N SER A 493 11.22 -24.89 -1.03
CA SER A 493 11.97 -26.09 -1.41
C SER A 493 13.43 -25.97 -0.95
N LYS A 494 14.10 -27.10 -0.71
CA LYS A 494 15.56 -27.14 -0.45
C LYS A 494 16.38 -26.65 -1.64
N ASP A 495 15.81 -26.70 -2.84
CA ASP A 495 16.45 -26.27 -4.09
C ASP A 495 16.26 -24.76 -4.37
N ASP A 496 15.46 -24.05 -3.54
CA ASP A 496 15.14 -22.63 -3.74
C ASP A 496 16.20 -21.68 -3.14
N VAL A 497 17.22 -22.21 -2.47
CA VAL A 497 18.30 -21.40 -1.87
C VAL A 497 19.47 -21.29 -2.88
N PRO A 498 19.83 -20.07 -3.32
CA PRO A 498 20.92 -19.86 -4.27
C PRO A 498 22.32 -20.25 -3.76
#